data_AF-A0A7W1AQ71-F1
#
_entry.id   AF-A0A7W1AQ71-F1
#
_cell.length_a   1.000
_cell.length_b   1.000
_cell.length_c   1.000
_cell.angle_alpha   90.00
_cell.angle_beta   90.00
_cell.angle_gamma   90.00
#
_symmetry.space_group_name_H-M   'P 1'
#
loop_
_entity.id
_entity.type
_entity.pdbx_description
1 polymer ?
#
loop_
_entity_poly.entity_id
_entity_poly.type
_entity_poly.pdbx_seq_one_letter_code
_entity_poly.pdbx_strand_id
1 'polypeptide(L)'
;MARTAKDYDTRTKTARAKLRPRPKPYYRQIAPNKTLGYIRRDGAAGAWLVREGIGGRRYKTKILGGADDLAPADGRDVLAFDQALRLVTHPRAAAPVGKLTVSKALDDHLDGLAARSKHANEYRGAANLHIVPVLGGHRVDRLTKTEIEHWFAGLVRDDPADPDAKRRSMDSANRVLTILKAALNAAFQDEANNISTDAAWRRVKPFQRVARSREQDLDAKQVR
;
A
#
# COMPACT_ATOMS: atom_id res chain seq x y z
N MET A 1 -14.94 15.00 42.99
CA MET A 1 -13.63 15.20 42.33
C MET A 1 -13.50 14.22 41.18
N ALA A 2 -13.31 14.70 39.93
CA ALA A 2 -13.15 13.82 38.78
C ALA A 2 -11.78 13.12 38.85
N ARG A 3 -11.75 11.78 38.90
CA ARG A 3 -10.50 11.02 38.82
C ARG A 3 -9.87 11.30 37.45
N THR A 4 -8.71 11.96 37.44
CA THR A 4 -7.84 12.04 36.26
C THR A 4 -7.62 10.63 35.74
N ALA A 5 -8.00 10.38 34.48
CA ALA A 5 -7.81 9.07 33.87
C ALA A 5 -6.30 8.74 33.86
N LYS A 6 -5.94 7.56 34.37
CA LYS A 6 -4.54 7.12 34.41
C LYS A 6 -3.99 7.06 32.99
N ASP A 7 -2.98 7.88 32.70
CA ASP A 7 -2.25 7.86 31.44
C ASP A 7 -1.18 6.76 31.48
N TYR A 8 -1.25 5.81 30.56
CA TYR A 8 -0.29 4.71 30.47
C TYR A 8 0.73 4.98 29.37
N ASP A 9 2.01 4.74 29.68
CA ASP A 9 3.03 4.88 28.65
C ASP A 9 3.01 3.70 27.67
N THR A 10 2.71 4.01 26.42
CA THR A 10 2.56 3.07 25.30
C THR A 10 3.39 3.48 24.08
N ARG A 11 4.26 4.50 24.20
CA ARG A 11 5.00 5.07 23.06
C ARG A 11 5.99 4.08 22.47
N THR A 12 6.68 3.34 23.32
CA THR A 12 7.75 2.42 22.93
C THR A 12 7.32 0.96 23.10
N LYS A 13 7.94 0.05 22.32
CA LYS A 13 7.75 -1.40 22.46
C LYS A 13 8.06 -1.87 23.89
N THR A 14 9.13 -1.34 24.48
CA THR A 14 9.56 -1.67 25.84
C THR A 14 8.56 -1.23 26.91
N ALA A 15 7.95 -0.05 26.76
CA ALA A 15 6.90 0.40 27.67
C ALA A 15 5.66 -0.49 27.56
N ARG A 16 5.25 -0.85 26.33
CA ARG A 16 4.11 -1.75 26.09
C ARG A 16 4.34 -3.16 26.60
N ALA A 17 5.55 -3.70 26.47
CA ALA A 17 5.91 -5.03 26.95
C ALA A 17 5.79 -5.17 28.48
N LYS A 18 6.00 -4.08 29.23
CA LYS A 18 5.85 -4.05 30.71
C LYS A 18 4.39 -4.08 31.17
N LEU A 19 3.42 -3.86 30.28
CA LEU A 19 2.00 -3.87 30.62
C LEU A 19 1.48 -5.31 30.72
N ARG A 20 0.65 -5.58 31.73
CA ARG A 20 0.02 -6.88 31.93
C ARG A 20 -1.11 -7.09 30.90
N PRO A 21 -1.18 -8.23 30.20
CA PRO A 21 -2.34 -8.55 29.38
C PRO A 21 -3.63 -8.47 30.19
N ARG A 22 -4.66 -7.80 29.65
CA ARG A 22 -5.97 -7.68 30.29
C ARG A 22 -7.07 -7.36 29.26
N PRO A 23 -8.36 -7.65 29.56
CA PRO A 23 -9.46 -7.36 28.62
C PRO A 23 -9.64 -5.86 28.32
N LYS A 24 -9.36 -4.99 29.29
CA LYS A 24 -9.54 -3.53 29.14
C LYS A 24 -8.30 -2.88 28.52
N PRO A 25 -8.44 -2.05 27.48
CA PRO A 25 -7.30 -1.34 26.89
C PRO A 25 -6.57 -0.44 27.90
N TYR A 26 -5.29 -0.21 27.63
CA TYR A 26 -4.49 0.82 28.28
C TYR A 26 -4.70 2.12 27.53
N TYR A 27 -5.20 3.14 28.22
CA TYR A 27 -5.64 4.38 27.59
C TYR A 27 -4.65 5.51 27.85
N ARG A 28 -4.51 6.38 26.84
CA ARG A 28 -3.83 7.66 26.89
C ARG A 28 -4.73 8.72 26.28
N GLN A 29 -4.96 9.81 27.02
CA GLN A 29 -5.74 10.92 26.51
C GLN A 29 -4.93 11.70 25.47
N ILE A 30 -5.54 11.99 24.32
CA ILE A 30 -4.87 12.68 23.21
C ILE A 30 -5.47 14.07 23.00
N ALA A 31 -6.80 14.17 23.04
CA ALA A 31 -7.54 15.42 22.93
C ALA A 31 -8.85 15.33 23.74
N PRO A 32 -9.58 16.44 23.95
CA PRO A 32 -10.92 16.38 24.51
C PRO A 32 -11.78 15.35 23.76
N ASN A 33 -12.44 14.47 24.51
CA ASN A 33 -13.25 13.37 23.95
C ASN A 33 -12.53 12.39 23.01
N LYS A 34 -11.19 12.43 22.87
CA LYS A 34 -10.41 11.45 22.09
C LYS A 34 -9.33 10.79 22.93
N THR A 35 -9.36 9.47 22.99
CA THR A 35 -8.40 8.66 23.75
C THR A 35 -7.82 7.59 22.84
N LEU A 36 -6.49 7.47 22.80
CA LEU A 36 -5.82 6.35 22.16
C LEU A 36 -5.73 5.19 23.16
N GLY A 37 -6.10 4.00 22.71
CA GLY A 37 -6.06 2.77 23.49
C GLY A 37 -5.09 1.77 22.90
N TYR A 38 -4.39 1.06 23.78
CA TYR A 38 -3.56 -0.09 23.44
C TYR A 38 -4.12 -1.35 24.11
N ILE A 39 -4.49 -2.35 23.31
CA ILE A 39 -4.86 -3.68 23.80
C ILE A 39 -3.59 -4.50 23.91
N ARG A 40 -3.22 -4.87 25.14
CA ARG A 40 -2.15 -5.85 25.38
C ARG A 40 -2.73 -7.25 25.29
N ARG A 41 -2.17 -8.09 24.42
CA ARG A 41 -2.51 -9.52 24.28
C ARG A 41 -1.43 -10.38 24.92
N ASP A 42 -1.81 -11.58 25.33
CA ASP A 42 -0.84 -12.59 25.76
C ASP A 42 -0.37 -13.39 24.54
N GLY A 43 0.95 -13.62 24.43
CA GLY A 43 1.56 -14.34 23.30
C GLY A 43 1.40 -13.74 21.89
N ALA A 44 0.64 -12.65 21.71
CA ALA A 44 0.38 -12.03 20.41
C ALA A 44 0.70 -10.53 20.41
N ALA A 45 0.84 -9.96 19.21
CA ALA A 45 0.97 -8.52 19.04
C ALA A 45 -0.27 -7.81 19.60
N GLY A 46 -0.06 -6.68 20.29
CA GLY A 46 -1.16 -5.86 20.75
C GLY A 46 -1.93 -5.21 19.60
N ALA A 47 -2.93 -4.39 19.93
CA ALA A 47 -3.70 -3.65 18.93
C ALA A 47 -3.95 -2.21 19.38
N TRP A 48 -3.98 -1.31 18.41
CA TRP A 48 -4.36 0.09 18.61
C TRP A 48 -5.84 0.29 18.38
N LEU A 49 -6.45 1.15 19.19
CA LEU A 49 -7.81 1.60 19.00
C LEU A 49 -7.95 3.06 19.40
N VAL A 50 -8.97 3.70 18.83
CA VAL A 50 -9.42 5.01 19.29
C VAL A 50 -10.73 4.85 20.04
N ARG A 51 -10.87 5.61 21.12
CA ARG A 51 -12.13 5.83 21.81
C ARG A 51 -12.52 7.29 21.69
N GLU A 52 -13.67 7.55 21.09
CA GLU A 52 -14.22 8.89 20.85
C GLU A 52 -15.50 9.07 21.68
N GLY A 53 -15.61 10.18 22.39
CA GLY A 53 -16.82 10.56 23.13
C GLY A 53 -17.90 11.04 22.17
N ILE A 54 -19.09 10.46 22.29
CA ILE A 54 -20.27 10.80 21.45
C ILE A 54 -21.34 11.57 22.25
N GLY A 55 -20.93 12.26 23.31
CA GLY A 55 -21.81 12.98 24.24
C GLY A 55 -22.25 12.13 25.44
N GLY A 56 -22.40 12.80 26.59
CA GLY A 56 -22.69 12.16 27.87
C GLY A 56 -21.56 11.20 28.32
N ARG A 57 -21.92 10.08 28.95
CA ARG A 57 -20.97 9.02 29.37
C ARG A 57 -20.80 7.91 28.32
N ARG A 58 -21.11 8.19 27.04
CA ARG A 58 -21.06 7.22 25.94
C ARG A 58 -19.83 7.45 25.06
N TYR A 59 -19.29 6.35 24.55
CA TYR A 59 -18.11 6.36 23.71
C TYR A 59 -18.29 5.39 22.54
N LYS A 60 -17.76 5.76 21.37
CA LYS A 60 -17.55 4.85 20.25
C LYS A 60 -16.09 4.39 20.26
N THR A 61 -15.87 3.11 19.96
CA THR A 61 -14.51 2.58 19.80
C THR A 61 -14.31 2.09 18.38
N LYS A 62 -13.11 2.27 17.84
CA LYS A 62 -12.70 1.78 16.53
C LYS A 62 -11.29 1.22 16.62
N ILE A 63 -11.10 -0.01 16.17
CA ILE A 63 -9.77 -0.63 16.02
C ILE A 63 -9.07 0.07 14.85
N LEU A 64 -7.81 0.47 15.07
CA LEU A 64 -6.97 1.11 14.06
C LEU A 64 -6.09 0.10 13.33
N GLY A 65 -5.58 -0.90 14.04
CA GLY A 65 -4.68 -1.93 13.52
C GLY A 65 -3.96 -2.68 14.65
N GLY A 66 -3.17 -3.68 14.30
CA GLY A 66 -2.20 -4.31 15.19
C GLY A 66 -1.10 -3.33 15.60
N ALA A 67 -0.47 -3.57 16.75
CA ALA A 67 0.71 -2.85 17.18
C ALA A 67 1.97 -3.51 16.63
N ASP A 68 3.01 -2.71 16.38
CA ASP A 68 4.32 -3.15 15.89
C ASP A 68 5.16 -3.93 16.94
N ASP A 69 4.49 -4.64 17.85
CA ASP A 69 5.13 -5.37 18.96
C ASP A 69 5.96 -6.56 18.45
N LEU A 70 5.42 -7.32 17.48
CA LEU A 70 6.04 -8.53 16.94
C LEU A 70 6.44 -8.42 15.46
N ALA A 71 5.85 -7.47 14.73
CA ALA A 71 6.12 -7.24 13.31
C ALA A 71 6.51 -5.76 13.10
N PRO A 72 7.35 -5.45 12.09
CA PRO A 72 7.61 -4.07 11.72
C PRO A 72 6.31 -3.40 11.28
N ALA A 73 6.16 -2.13 11.61
CA ALA A 73 5.00 -1.36 11.20
C ALA A 73 4.95 -1.21 9.66
N ASP A 74 3.79 -1.48 9.08
CA ASP A 74 3.55 -1.34 7.63
C ASP A 74 2.76 -0.07 7.28
N GLY A 75 2.23 0.63 8.30
CA GLY A 75 1.41 1.84 8.13
C GLY A 75 -0.04 1.55 7.71
N ARG A 76 -0.47 0.30 7.83
CA ARG A 76 -1.79 -0.18 7.39
C ARG A 76 -2.42 -1.11 8.42
N ASP A 77 -1.93 -2.33 8.53
CA ASP A 77 -2.47 -3.37 9.41
C ASP A 77 -1.65 -3.48 10.70
N VAL A 78 -0.36 -3.12 10.65
CA VAL A 78 0.56 -3.04 11.80
C VAL A 78 1.07 -1.61 11.93
N LEU A 79 0.79 -1.00 13.08
CA LEU A 79 1.05 0.42 13.33
C LEU A 79 2.02 0.62 14.49
N ALA A 80 2.98 1.52 14.28
CA ALA A 80 3.75 2.12 15.36
C ALA A 80 2.91 3.16 16.11
N PHE A 81 3.37 3.57 17.31
CA PHE A 81 2.64 4.53 18.14
C PHE A 81 2.38 5.86 17.43
N ASP A 82 3.37 6.40 16.73
CA ASP A 82 3.27 7.66 15.98
C ASP A 82 2.26 7.55 14.82
N GLN A 83 2.23 6.40 14.13
CA GLN A 83 1.25 6.11 13.08
C GLN A 83 -0.18 6.04 13.65
N ALA A 84 -0.37 5.31 14.75
CA ALA A 84 -1.66 5.25 15.44
C ALA A 84 -2.10 6.63 15.95
N LEU A 85 -1.17 7.43 16.47
CA LEU A 85 -1.43 8.80 16.92
C LEU A 85 -1.84 9.72 15.78
N ARG A 86 -1.16 9.64 14.63
CA ARG A 86 -1.51 10.40 13.42
C ARG A 86 -2.93 10.10 12.96
N LEU A 87 -3.32 8.82 12.90
CA LEU A 87 -4.68 8.41 12.51
C LEU A 87 -5.77 9.00 13.43
N VAL A 88 -5.46 9.29 14.70
CA VAL A 88 -6.41 9.85 15.67
C VAL A 88 -6.46 11.37 15.65
N THR A 89 -5.30 12.01 15.54
CA THR A 89 -5.13 13.48 15.62
C THR A 89 -5.41 14.18 14.30
N HIS A 90 -5.02 13.56 13.19
CA HIS A 90 -5.26 14.02 11.85
C HIS A 90 -6.07 12.95 11.13
N PRO A 91 -7.32 12.71 11.54
CA PRO A 91 -8.20 11.86 10.76
C PRO A 91 -8.35 12.56 9.41
N ARG A 92 -7.65 12.08 8.38
CA ARG A 92 -8.01 12.40 7.00
C ARG A 92 -9.51 12.18 6.92
N ALA A 93 -10.25 13.17 6.42
CA ALA A 93 -11.69 13.07 6.24
C ALA A 93 -11.96 11.67 5.71
N ALA A 94 -12.87 10.94 6.36
CA ALA A 94 -13.20 9.59 5.96
C ALA A 94 -13.90 9.64 4.59
N ALA A 95 -13.13 9.94 3.54
CA ALA A 95 -13.42 9.58 2.18
C ALA A 95 -13.69 8.07 2.23
N PRO A 96 -14.81 7.62 1.65
CA PRO A 96 -15.30 6.27 1.79
C PRO A 96 -14.14 5.30 1.59
N VAL A 97 -13.78 4.59 2.67
CA VAL A 97 -12.60 3.73 2.74
C VAL A 97 -12.67 2.70 1.63
N GLY A 98 -11.92 3.02 0.57
CA GLY A 98 -11.68 2.31 -0.66
C GLY A 98 -12.89 1.87 -1.47
N LYS A 99 -12.86 2.34 -2.71
CA LYS A 99 -13.25 1.57 -3.89
C LYS A 99 -12.24 1.73 -5.03
N LEU A 100 -11.12 2.42 -4.81
CA LEU A 100 -10.15 2.62 -5.88
C LEU A 100 -9.52 1.28 -6.24
N THR A 101 -9.94 0.75 -7.39
CA THR A 101 -9.39 -0.45 -7.98
C THR A 101 -8.16 -0.11 -8.80
N VAL A 102 -7.33 -1.11 -9.10
CA VAL A 102 -6.18 -0.94 -10.00
C VAL A 102 -6.65 -0.45 -11.36
N SER A 103 -7.75 -0.97 -11.90
CA SER A 103 -8.32 -0.48 -13.17
C SER A 103 -8.65 1.00 -13.11
N LYS A 104 -9.35 1.46 -12.06
CA LYS A 104 -9.69 2.88 -11.95
C LYS A 104 -8.46 3.76 -11.79
N ALA A 105 -7.47 3.33 -11.01
CA ALA A 105 -6.20 4.05 -10.85
C ALA A 105 -5.42 4.15 -12.17
N LEU A 106 -5.43 3.08 -12.99
CA LEU A 106 -4.86 3.08 -14.34
C LEU A 106 -5.59 4.06 -15.25
N ASP A 107 -6.92 4.02 -15.27
CA ASP A 107 -7.73 4.91 -16.09
C ASP A 107 -7.46 6.38 -15.74
N ASP A 108 -7.53 6.75 -14.46
CA ASP A 108 -7.28 8.12 -13.99
C ASP A 108 -5.87 8.60 -14.36
N HIS A 109 -4.87 7.74 -14.17
CA HIS A 109 -3.50 8.07 -14.52
C HIS A 109 -3.33 8.26 -16.03
N LEU A 110 -3.87 7.36 -16.84
CA LEU A 110 -3.71 7.36 -18.29
C LEU A 110 -4.53 8.46 -18.97
N ASP A 111 -5.71 8.80 -18.44
CA ASP A 111 -6.51 9.94 -18.89
C ASP A 111 -5.75 11.25 -18.64
N GLY A 112 -5.17 11.42 -17.45
CA GLY A 112 -4.32 12.57 -17.14
C GLY A 112 -3.03 12.62 -17.98
N LEU A 113 -2.47 11.44 -18.30
CA LEU A 113 -1.25 11.33 -19.12
C LEU A 113 -1.52 11.63 -20.61
N ALA A 114 -2.71 11.32 -21.13
CA ALA A 114 -3.07 11.55 -22.53
C ALA A 114 -2.97 13.02 -22.95
N ALA A 115 -3.20 13.94 -22.02
CA ALA A 115 -3.02 15.38 -22.26
C ALA A 115 -1.53 15.80 -22.40
N ARG A 116 -0.58 14.96 -21.99
CA ARG A 116 0.85 15.31 -21.86
C ARG A 116 1.78 14.38 -22.64
N SER A 117 1.30 13.23 -23.10
CA SER A 117 2.13 12.21 -23.76
C SER A 117 1.38 11.49 -24.86
N LYS A 118 2.02 11.39 -26.04
CA LYS A 118 1.56 10.59 -27.17
C LYS A 118 1.56 9.08 -26.89
N HIS A 119 2.25 8.61 -25.85
CA HIS A 119 2.36 7.19 -25.50
C HIS A 119 1.22 6.68 -24.61
N ALA A 120 0.27 7.54 -24.22
CA ALA A 120 -0.82 7.14 -23.32
C ALA A 120 -1.66 5.98 -23.88
N ASN A 121 -1.93 5.96 -25.19
CA ASN A 121 -2.69 4.87 -25.83
C ASN A 121 -1.92 3.55 -25.85
N GLU A 122 -0.60 3.60 -26.09
CA GLU A 122 0.28 2.43 -26.03
C GLU A 122 0.29 1.83 -24.62
N TYR A 123 0.43 2.68 -23.60
CA TYR A 123 0.40 2.25 -22.20
C TYR A 123 -0.96 1.70 -21.79
N ARG A 124 -2.07 2.28 -22.30
CA ARG A 124 -3.41 1.74 -22.08
C ARG A 124 -3.57 0.35 -22.68
N GLY A 125 -3.09 0.14 -23.91
CA GLY A 125 -3.07 -1.17 -24.55
C GLY A 125 -2.31 -2.21 -23.73
N ALA A 126 -1.09 -1.86 -23.30
CA ALA A 126 -0.27 -2.74 -22.45
C ALA A 126 -0.95 -3.03 -21.09
N ALA A 127 -1.57 -2.03 -20.46
CA ALA A 127 -2.27 -2.18 -19.20
C ALA A 127 -3.50 -3.11 -19.31
N ASN A 128 -4.31 -2.93 -20.37
CA ASN A 128 -5.48 -3.76 -20.63
C ASN A 128 -5.12 -5.21 -20.95
N LEU A 129 -3.98 -5.42 -21.60
CA LEU A 129 -3.52 -6.76 -21.94
C LEU A 129 -2.90 -7.49 -20.74
N HIS A 130 -2.09 -6.80 -19.93
CA HIS A 130 -1.22 -7.46 -18.95
C HIS A 130 -1.59 -7.20 -17.49
N ILE A 131 -2.17 -6.04 -17.16
CA ILE A 131 -2.43 -5.64 -15.77
C ILE A 131 -3.88 -5.92 -15.39
N VAL A 132 -4.81 -5.35 -16.16
CA VAL A 132 -6.26 -5.37 -15.86
C VAL A 132 -6.83 -6.78 -15.67
N PRO A 133 -6.49 -7.79 -16.50
CA PRO A 133 -7.09 -9.11 -16.38
C PRO A 133 -6.79 -9.81 -15.04
N VAL A 134 -5.66 -9.50 -14.42
CA VAL A 134 -5.20 -10.16 -13.18
C VAL A 134 -5.41 -9.26 -11.96
N LEU A 135 -4.96 -8.00 -12.05
CA LEU A 135 -4.95 -7.08 -10.92
C LEU A 135 -6.09 -6.06 -10.96
N GLY A 136 -6.80 -5.90 -12.07
CA GLY A 136 -7.74 -4.81 -12.30
C GLY A 136 -8.82 -4.65 -11.22
N GLY A 137 -9.39 -5.77 -10.75
CA GLY A 137 -10.41 -5.79 -9.69
C GLY A 137 -9.86 -5.63 -8.26
N HIS A 138 -8.54 -5.71 -8.07
CA HIS A 138 -7.94 -5.56 -6.74
C HIS A 138 -8.04 -4.10 -6.31
N ARG A 139 -8.34 -3.88 -5.03
CA ARG A 139 -8.28 -2.54 -4.47
C ARG A 139 -6.83 -2.13 -4.26
N VAL A 140 -6.50 -0.90 -4.65
CA VAL A 140 -5.15 -0.35 -4.48
C VAL A 140 -4.71 -0.41 -3.02
N ASP A 141 -5.62 -0.07 -2.11
CA ASP A 141 -5.35 -0.13 -0.68
C ASP A 141 -5.14 -1.54 -0.16
N ARG A 142 -5.52 -2.62 -0.88
CA ARG A 142 -5.45 -4.04 -0.46
C ARG A 142 -4.32 -4.83 -1.13
N LEU A 143 -3.68 -4.26 -2.16
CA LEU A 143 -2.56 -4.88 -2.82
C LEU A 143 -1.42 -5.18 -1.85
N THR A 144 -0.89 -6.38 -1.96
CA THR A 144 0.29 -6.85 -1.26
C THR A 144 1.47 -6.93 -2.22
N LYS A 145 2.70 -6.89 -1.68
CA LYS A 145 3.92 -7.11 -2.47
C LYS A 145 3.89 -8.46 -3.17
N THR A 146 3.42 -9.50 -2.48
CA THR A 146 3.39 -10.88 -2.97
C THR A 146 2.46 -11.05 -4.17
N GLU A 147 1.27 -10.42 -4.16
CA GLU A 147 0.37 -10.45 -5.31
C GLU A 147 1.01 -9.79 -6.54
N ILE A 148 1.68 -8.64 -6.35
CA ILE A 148 2.37 -7.95 -7.45
C ILE A 148 3.56 -8.78 -7.95
N GLU A 149 4.35 -9.40 -7.07
CA GLU A 149 5.48 -10.24 -7.46
C GLU A 149 5.05 -11.51 -8.19
N HIS A 150 3.95 -12.13 -7.76
CA HIS A 150 3.38 -13.30 -8.43
C HIS A 150 2.90 -12.92 -9.84
N TRP A 151 2.08 -11.87 -9.95
CA TRP A 151 1.64 -11.34 -11.24
C TRP A 151 2.82 -11.01 -12.16
N PHE A 152 3.82 -10.33 -11.62
CA PHE A 152 5.00 -9.89 -12.36
C PHE A 152 5.84 -11.07 -12.87
N ALA A 153 6.02 -12.11 -12.06
CA ALA A 153 6.67 -13.35 -12.47
C ALA A 153 5.89 -14.08 -13.58
N GLY A 154 4.55 -14.05 -13.53
CA GLY A 154 3.68 -14.66 -14.52
C GLY A 154 3.75 -14.03 -15.92
N LEU A 155 4.36 -12.84 -16.07
CA LEU A 155 4.59 -12.23 -17.38
C LEU A 155 5.82 -12.79 -18.12
N VAL A 156 6.70 -13.49 -17.40
CA VAL A 156 7.93 -14.04 -17.98
C VAL A 156 7.62 -15.35 -18.71
N ARG A 157 7.98 -15.42 -19.98
CA ARG A 157 7.87 -16.64 -20.79
C ARG A 157 9.09 -17.51 -20.54
N ASP A 158 8.85 -18.79 -20.29
CA ASP A 158 9.91 -19.81 -20.29
C ASP A 158 9.71 -20.68 -21.54
N ASP A 159 10.55 -20.45 -22.53
CA ASP A 159 10.56 -21.21 -23.78
C ASP A 159 11.86 -22.00 -23.87
N PRO A 160 11.84 -23.34 -23.72
CA PRO A 160 13.04 -24.15 -23.79
C PRO A 160 13.76 -24.07 -25.14
N ALA A 161 13.06 -23.68 -26.20
CA ALA A 161 13.61 -23.57 -27.55
C ALA A 161 14.24 -22.19 -27.83
N ASP A 162 13.94 -21.16 -27.04
CA ASP A 162 14.50 -19.81 -27.18
C ASP A 162 14.93 -19.24 -25.82
N PRO A 163 16.20 -19.45 -25.43
CA PRO A 163 16.75 -18.88 -24.20
C PRO A 163 16.65 -17.34 -24.12
N ASP A 164 16.61 -16.65 -25.27
CA ASP A 164 16.48 -15.19 -25.35
C ASP A 164 15.03 -14.70 -25.18
N ALA A 165 14.02 -15.58 -25.39
CA ALA A 165 12.62 -15.27 -25.13
C ALA A 165 12.39 -14.90 -23.66
N LYS A 166 13.08 -15.59 -22.75
CA LYS A 166 13.02 -15.33 -21.30
C LYS A 166 13.50 -13.93 -20.97
N ARG A 167 14.67 -13.54 -21.46
CA ARG A 167 15.22 -12.19 -21.26
C ARG A 167 14.31 -11.12 -21.88
N ARG A 168 13.84 -11.31 -23.12
CA ARG A 168 12.96 -10.36 -23.82
C ARG A 168 11.62 -10.15 -23.09
N SER A 169 11.04 -11.23 -22.56
CA SER A 169 9.81 -11.14 -21.77
C SER A 169 10.04 -10.46 -20.43
N MET A 170 11.19 -10.65 -19.77
CA MET A 170 11.55 -9.88 -18.56
C MET A 170 11.69 -8.37 -18.81
N ASP A 171 12.31 -7.97 -19.93
CA ASP A 171 12.41 -6.54 -20.31
C ASP A 171 11.02 -5.94 -20.57
N SER A 172 10.16 -6.70 -21.26
CA SER A 172 8.77 -6.32 -21.51
C SER A 172 7.98 -6.20 -20.20
N ALA A 173 8.12 -7.18 -19.30
CA ALA A 173 7.51 -7.17 -17.98
C ALA A 173 7.94 -5.93 -17.16
N ASN A 174 9.23 -5.56 -17.20
CA ASN A 174 9.73 -4.36 -16.51
C ASN A 174 9.02 -3.08 -16.97
N ARG A 175 8.71 -2.95 -18.27
CA ARG A 175 7.93 -1.82 -18.80
C ARG A 175 6.50 -1.83 -18.26
N VAL A 176 5.85 -3.00 -18.24
CA VAL A 176 4.49 -3.14 -17.69
C VAL A 176 4.45 -2.84 -16.18
N LEU A 177 5.44 -3.30 -15.41
CA LEU A 177 5.59 -2.96 -13.98
C LEU A 177 5.76 -1.45 -13.77
N THR A 178 6.44 -0.77 -14.69
CA THR A 178 6.61 0.69 -14.63
C THR A 178 5.28 1.42 -14.80
N ILE A 179 4.44 0.98 -15.75
CA ILE A 179 3.08 1.51 -15.96
C ILE A 179 2.23 1.31 -14.69
N LEU A 180 2.22 0.10 -14.12
CA LEU A 180 1.50 -0.18 -12.89
C LEU A 180 1.96 0.74 -11.75
N LYS A 181 3.26 0.82 -11.50
CA LYS A 181 3.82 1.66 -10.43
C LYS A 181 3.50 3.13 -10.61
N ALA A 182 3.55 3.65 -11.84
CA ALA A 182 3.22 5.04 -12.13
C ALA A 182 1.77 5.35 -11.75
N ALA A 183 0.83 4.48 -12.13
CA ALA A 183 -0.58 4.64 -11.78
C ALA A 183 -0.84 4.53 -10.27
N LEU A 184 -0.24 3.54 -9.59
CA LEU A 184 -0.39 3.38 -8.14
C LEU A 184 0.25 4.53 -7.36
N ASN A 185 1.38 5.06 -7.83
CA ASN A 185 2.00 6.24 -7.24
C ASN A 185 1.13 7.48 -7.43
N ALA A 186 0.58 7.70 -8.63
CA ALA A 186 -0.33 8.83 -8.88
C ALA A 186 -1.56 8.76 -7.96
N ALA A 187 -2.16 7.58 -7.82
CA ALA A 187 -3.26 7.34 -6.90
C ALA A 187 -2.87 7.63 -5.43
N PHE A 188 -1.68 7.20 -5.00
CA PHE A 188 -1.20 7.42 -3.63
C PHE A 188 -0.90 8.88 -3.31
N GLN A 189 -0.43 9.67 -4.29
CA GLN A 189 -0.17 11.10 -4.10
C GLN A 189 -1.45 11.93 -3.96
N ASP A 190 -2.56 11.45 -4.51
CA ASP A 190 -3.87 12.09 -4.32
C ASP A 190 -4.47 11.68 -2.96
N GLU A 191 -4.50 12.64 -2.04
CA GLU A 191 -5.01 12.44 -0.69
C GLU A 191 -6.50 12.04 -0.66
N ALA A 192 -7.27 12.38 -1.70
CA ALA A 192 -8.68 12.01 -1.80
C ALA A 192 -8.87 10.48 -1.90
N ASN A 193 -7.86 9.75 -2.39
CA ASN A 193 -7.90 8.30 -2.50
C ASN A 193 -7.67 7.57 -1.17
N ASN A 194 -7.21 8.30 -0.13
CA ASN A 194 -7.04 7.78 1.23
C ASN A 194 -6.18 6.50 1.32
N ILE A 195 -5.13 6.42 0.50
CA ILE A 195 -4.17 5.31 0.53
C ILE A 195 -3.13 5.60 1.62
N SER A 196 -2.96 4.68 2.55
CA SER A 196 -2.12 4.91 3.74
C SER A 196 -0.62 4.67 3.52
N THR A 197 -0.26 3.85 2.53
CA THR A 197 1.12 3.43 2.30
C THR A 197 1.33 2.96 0.85
N ASP A 198 2.54 3.18 0.34
CA ASP A 198 3.00 2.74 -0.98
C ASP A 198 3.89 1.49 -0.96
N ALA A 199 4.10 0.93 0.24
CA ALA A 199 5.12 -0.07 0.49
C ALA A 199 4.96 -1.33 -0.37
N ALA A 200 3.72 -1.70 -0.71
CA ALA A 200 3.41 -2.90 -1.50
C ALA A 200 4.09 -2.88 -2.87
N TRP A 201 3.91 -1.82 -3.66
CA TRP A 201 4.52 -1.71 -4.99
C TRP A 201 5.92 -1.10 -4.93
N ARG A 202 6.21 -0.16 -4.01
CA ARG A 202 7.54 0.45 -3.92
C ARG A 202 8.65 -0.58 -3.66
N ARG A 203 8.36 -1.65 -2.91
CA ARG A 203 9.32 -2.71 -2.57
C ARG A 203 9.52 -3.76 -3.68
N VAL A 204 8.68 -3.81 -4.70
CA VAL A 204 8.83 -4.75 -5.82
C VAL A 204 10.02 -4.31 -6.67
N LYS A 205 10.96 -5.23 -6.95
CA LYS A 205 12.15 -4.93 -7.74
C LYS A 205 11.96 -5.39 -9.20
N PRO A 206 12.41 -4.61 -10.19
CA PRO A 206 12.42 -5.06 -11.58
C PRO A 206 13.44 -6.20 -11.79
N PHE A 207 13.28 -6.96 -12.86
CA PHE A 207 14.29 -7.92 -13.31
C PHE A 207 15.57 -7.17 -13.69
N GLN A 208 16.72 -7.70 -13.26
CA GLN A 208 18.02 -7.06 -13.41
C GLN A 208 18.75 -7.57 -14.66
N ARG A 209 19.55 -6.71 -15.30
CA ARG A 209 20.43 -7.05 -16.46
C ARG A 209 19.69 -7.61 -17.69
N VAL A 210 18.46 -7.16 -17.93
CA VAL A 210 17.61 -7.66 -19.04
C VAL A 210 17.56 -6.72 -20.25
N ALA A 211 17.85 -5.43 -20.05
CA ALA A 211 17.87 -4.44 -21.11
C ALA A 211 19.07 -4.64 -22.04
N ARG A 212 18.81 -4.68 -23.35
CA ARG A 212 19.81 -4.53 -24.41
C ARG A 212 19.29 -3.49 -25.40
N SER A 213 20.20 -2.72 -26.00
CA SER A 213 19.85 -1.92 -27.18
C SER A 213 19.33 -2.87 -28.26
N ARG A 214 18.28 -2.46 -28.97
CA ARG A 214 17.92 -3.15 -30.21
C ARG A 214 19.04 -2.84 -31.20
N GLU A 215 19.86 -3.83 -31.53
CA GLU A 215 20.74 -3.76 -32.70
C GLU A 215 19.83 -3.70 -33.92
N GLN A 216 19.56 -2.49 -34.40
CA GLN A 216 18.98 -2.27 -35.71
C GLN A 216 20.13 -2.28 -36.72
N ASP A 217 20.67 -3.46 -36.99
CA ASP A 217 21.52 -3.64 -38.15
C ASP A 217 20.60 -3.58 -39.37
N LEU A 218 20.52 -2.40 -39.99
CA LEU A 218 19.94 -2.26 -41.31
C LEU A 218 20.85 -3.03 -42.27
N ASP A 219 20.35 -4.12 -42.86
CA ASP A 219 21.07 -4.81 -43.94
C ASP A 219 21.24 -3.82 -45.11
N ALA A 220 22.34 -3.91 -45.85
CA ALA A 220 22.64 -3.03 -46.99
C ALA A 220 21.54 -3.04 -48.07
N LYS A 221 20.66 -4.06 -48.05
CA LYS A 221 19.47 -4.17 -48.90
C LYS A 221 18.26 -3.32 -48.43
N GLN A 222 18.26 -2.86 -47.18
CA GLN A 222 17.18 -2.08 -46.57
C GLN A 222 17.43 -0.57 -46.63
N VAL A 223 18.66 -0.14 -46.93
CA VAL A 223 18.98 1.24 -47.25
C VAL A 223 18.76 1.43 -48.75
N ARG A 224 17.59 1.94 -49.12
CA ARG A 224 17.25 2.31 -50.50
C ARG A 224 16.95 3.80 -50.59
#